data_AF-A0A964QX24-F1
#
_entry.id   AF-A0A964QX24-F1
#
_cell.length_a   1.000
_cell.length_b   1.000
_cell.length_c   1.000
_cell.angle_alpha   90.00
_cell.angle_beta   90.00
_cell.angle_gamma   90.00
#
_symmetry.space_group_name_H-M   'P 1'
#
loop_
_entity.id
_entity.type
_entity.pdbx_description
1 polymer ?
#
loop_
_entity_poly.entity_id
_entity_poly.type
_entity_poly.pdbx_seq_one_letter_code
_entity_poly.pdbx_strand_id
1 'polypeptide(L)' 'MKILLQHVRTKLYVRSLGNWTANPLDAFDFQHSQRAIDFAREHGLSAVQIAVKFIDSEFDEVFPLPSQAPAVQSAQRNA' A
#
# COMPACT_ATOMS: atom_id res chain seq x y z
N MET A 1 1.50 -6.64 -14.94
CA MET A 1 0.89 -5.77 -13.92
C MET A 1 1.68 -5.91 -12.64
N LYS A 2 1.98 -4.81 -11.94
CA LYS A 2 2.62 -4.81 -10.63
C LYS A 2 1.74 -4.07 -9.63
N ILE A 3 1.69 -4.56 -8.40
CA ILE A 3 1.05 -3.88 -7.27
C ILE A 3 2.15 -3.28 -6.41
N LEU A 4 2.20 -1.95 -6.34
CA LEU A 4 3.25 -1.21 -5.64
C LEU A 4 2.67 -0.43 -4.47
N LEU A 5 3.48 -0.17 -3.46
CA LEU A 5 3.21 0.87 -2.46
C LEU A 5 3.92 2.16 -2.86
N GLN A 6 3.17 3.25 -2.92
CA GLN A 6 3.66 4.58 -3.25
C GLN A 6 3.46 5.54 -2.08
N HIS A 7 4.48 6.33 -1.77
CA HIS A 7 4.35 7.41 -0.81
C HIS A 7 3.54 8.57 -1.41
N VAL A 8 2.50 9.05 -0.72
CA VAL A 8 1.53 10.01 -1.25
C VAL A 8 2.19 11.34 -1.64
N ARG A 9 3.09 11.86 -0.78
CA ARG A 9 3.82 13.14 -0.99
C ARG A 9 4.95 13.06 -2.01
N THR A 10 5.89 12.12 -1.82
CA THR A 10 7.13 12.06 -2.64
C THR A 10 6.96 11.28 -3.93
N LYS A 11 5.85 10.54 -4.08
CA LYS A 11 5.54 9.67 -5.22
C LYS A 11 6.54 8.53 -5.46
N LEU A 12 7.45 8.28 -4.52
CA LEU A 12 8.37 7.16 -4.56
C LEU A 12 7.66 5.85 -4.22
N TYR A 13 8.18 4.76 -4.76
CA TYR A 13 7.71 3.40 -4.54
C TYR A 13 8.62 2.65 -3.58
N VAL A 14 8.06 1.74 -2.77
CA VAL A 14 8.86 0.86 -1.91
C VAL A 14 9.69 -0.08 -2.78
N ARG A 15 11.01 -0.10 -2.57
CA ARG A 15 11.93 -1.09 -3.15
C ARG A 15 12.26 -2.19 -2.17
N SER A 16 12.47 -1.82 -0.91
CA SER A 16 12.65 -2.71 0.24
C SER A 16 12.37 -1.92 1.52
N LEU A 17 12.38 -2.57 2.68
CA LEU A 17 12.13 -1.90 3.96
C LEU A 17 13.12 -0.73 4.16
N GLY A 18 12.59 0.50 4.31
CA GLY A 18 13.38 1.73 4.44
C GLY A 18 13.99 2.26 3.13
N ASN A 19 13.80 1.59 2.00
CA ASN A 19 14.37 1.98 0.70
C ASN A 19 13.25 2.29 -0.31
N TRP A 20 13.36 3.45 -0.96
CA TRP A 20 12.36 3.99 -1.86
C TRP A 20 12.98 4.33 -3.21
N THR A 21 12.25 4.12 -4.29
CA THR A 21 12.71 4.36 -5.66
C THR A 21 11.68 5.16 -6.45
N ALA A 22 12.15 6.02 -7.35
CA ALA A 22 11.26 6.68 -8.32
C ALA A 22 10.92 5.77 -9.50
N ASN A 23 11.71 4.71 -9.73
CA ASN A 23 11.53 3.77 -10.84
C ASN A 23 10.55 2.64 -10.45
N PRO A 24 9.36 2.56 -11.06
CA PRO A 24 8.40 1.48 -10.78
C PRO A 24 8.92 0.09 -11.16
N LEU A 25 9.87 0.00 -12.11
CA LEU A 25 10.46 -1.29 -12.51
C LEU A 25 11.31 -1.88 -11.40
N ASP A 26 12.01 -1.04 -10.64
CA ASP A 26 12.85 -1.43 -9.50
C ASP A 26 12.07 -1.58 -8.19
N ALA A 27 10.79 -1.19 -8.20
CA ALA A 27 9.92 -1.27 -7.04
C ALA A 27 9.51 -2.72 -6.74
N PHE A 28 9.28 -2.97 -5.46
CA PHE A 28 8.81 -4.25 -4.95
C PHE A 28 7.38 -4.52 -5.41
N ASP A 29 7.17 -5.64 -6.09
CA ASP A 29 5.85 -6.07 -6.53
C ASP A 29 5.19 -6.93 -5.45
N PHE A 30 4.14 -6.39 -4.84
CA PHE A 30 3.35 -7.08 -3.81
C PHE A 30 2.46 -8.17 -4.38
N GLN A 31 2.26 -8.22 -5.71
CA GLN A 31 1.37 -9.14 -6.45
C GLN A 31 -0.13 -8.99 -6.13
N HIS A 32 -0.47 -8.66 -4.89
CA HIS A 32 -1.83 -8.51 -4.37
C HIS A 32 -1.94 -7.27 -3.48
N SER A 33 -3.06 -6.55 -3.60
CA SER A 33 -3.35 -5.36 -2.79
C SER A 33 -3.38 -5.67 -1.29
N GLN A 34 -3.93 -6.82 -0.88
CA GLN A 34 -3.96 -7.22 0.53
C GLN A 34 -2.56 -7.33 1.13
N ARG A 35 -1.59 -7.93 0.40
CA ARG A 35 -0.20 -8.01 0.87
C ARG A 35 0.46 -6.64 1.01
N ALA A 36 0.15 -5.70 0.11
CA ALA A 36 0.63 -4.32 0.22
C ALA A 36 0.03 -3.61 1.46
N ILE A 37 -1.25 -3.85 1.74
CA ILE A 37 -1.93 -3.31 2.93
C ILE A 37 -1.32 -3.87 4.21
N ASP A 38 -1.15 -5.19 4.27
CA ASP A 38 -0.61 -5.87 5.45
C ASP A 38 0.83 -5.42 5.71
N PHE A 39 1.68 -5.37 4.67
CA PHE A 39 3.05 -4.88 4.77
C PHE A 39 3.12 -3.43 5.30
N ALA A 40 2.28 -2.54 4.77
CA ALA A 40 2.25 -1.16 5.24
C ALA A 40 1.86 -1.07 6.72
N ARG A 41 0.92 -1.91 7.17
CA ARG A 41 0.47 -1.96 8.57
C ARG A 41 1.53 -2.55 9.49
N GLU A 42 2.10 -3.69 9.12
CA GLU A 42 3.15 -4.39 9.88
C GLU A 42 4.39 -3.51 10.08
N HIS A 43 4.74 -2.71 9.08
CA HIS A 43 5.90 -1.82 9.14
C HIS A 43 5.57 -0.37 9.54
N GLY A 44 4.32 -0.08 9.93
CA GLY A 44 3.91 1.24 10.39
C GLY A 44 4.08 2.34 9.32
N LEU A 45 4.01 1.98 8.04
CA LEU A 45 4.11 2.93 6.93
C LEU A 45 2.84 3.79 6.90
N SER A 46 3.02 5.08 7.17
CA SER A 46 1.96 6.07 7.07
C SER A 46 2.07 6.87 5.75
N ALA A 47 0.97 7.49 5.33
CA ALA A 47 0.91 8.30 4.11
C ALA A 47 1.35 7.57 2.83
N VAL A 48 0.99 6.29 2.73
CA VAL A 48 1.18 5.46 1.53
C VAL A 48 -0.16 5.17 0.84
N GLN A 49 -0.09 4.84 -0.44
CA GLN A 49 -1.21 4.44 -1.30
C GLN A 49 -0.79 3.24 -2.16
N ILE A 50 -1.75 2.44 -2.60
CA ILE A 50 -1.49 1.34 -3.55
C ILE A 50 -1.47 1.94 -4.95
N ALA A 51 -0.45 1.61 -5.74
CA ALA A 51 -0.36 1.97 -7.15
C ALA A 51 -0.33 0.69 -8.00
N VAL A 52 -1.28 0.55 -8.92
CA VAL A 52 -1.34 -0.54 -9.89
C VAL A 52 -0.68 -0.07 -11.18
N LYS A 53 0.43 -0.71 -11.54
CA LYS A 53 1.20 -0.41 -12.76
C LYS A 53 0.98 -1.49 -13.79
N PHE A 54 0.55 -1.11 -14.99
CA PHE A 54 0.46 -2.01 -16.13
C PHE A 54 1.71 -1.81 -17.00
N ILE A 55 2.30 -2.90 -17.49
CA ILE A 55 3.61 -2.85 -18.20
C ILE A 55 3.48 -2.14 -19.55
N ASP A 56 2.29 -2.22 -20.16
CA ASP A 56 2.03 -1.74 -21.52
C ASP A 56 0.97 -0.62 -21.58
N SER A 57 0.60 -0.04 -20.44
CA SER A 57 -0.43 1.01 -20.37
C SER A 57 0.13 2.25 -19.71
N GLU A 58 -0.17 3.42 -20.27
CA GLU A 58 0.14 4.73 -19.69
C GLU A 58 -0.77 5.06 -18.50
N PHE A 59 -1.78 4.24 -18.24
CA PHE A 59 -2.73 4.43 -17.15
C PHE A 59 -2.30 3.65 -15.91
N ASP A 60 -2.13 4.40 -14.82
CA ASP A 60 -1.94 3.86 -13.49
C ASP A 60 -3.18 4.10 -12.64
N GLU A 61 -3.56 3.11 -11.84
CA GLU A 61 -4.60 3.29 -10.83
C GLU A 61 -3.97 3.45 -9.46
N VAL A 62 -4.42 4.44 -8.70
CA VAL A 62 -3.96 4.68 -7.34
C VAL A 62 -5.13 4.63 -6.37
N PHE A 63 -4.96 3.86 -5.30
CA PHE A 63 -5.98 3.63 -4.28
C PHE A 63 -5.43 3.99 -2.90
N PRO A 64 -6.15 4.78 -2.08
CA PRO A 64 -5.74 5.01 -0.71
C PRO A 64 -5.77 3.69 0.07
N LEU A 65 -4.84 3.52 1.01
CA LEU A 65 -4.96 2.40 1.95
C LEU A 65 -6.21 2.59 2.82
N PRO A 66 -6.98 1.51 3.06
CA PRO A 66 -8.13 1.60 3.95
C PRO A 66 -7.66 2.00 5.34
N SER A 67 -8.29 3.04 5.90
CA SER A 67 -8.08 3.43 7.28
C SER A 67 -8.30 2.21 8.18
N GLN A 68 -7.41 1.99 9.14
CA GLN A 68 -7.70 1.05 10.20
C GLN A 68 -8.88 1.64 10.98
N ALA A 69 -10.10 1.22 10.65
CA ALA A 69 -11.22 1.41 11.56
C ALA A 69 -10.78 0.80 12.90
N PRO A 70 -10.88 1.51 14.02
CA PRO A 70 -10.67 0.87 15.31
C PRO A 70 -11.64 -0.30 15.35
N ALA A 71 -11.12 -1.50 15.62
CA ALA A 71 -11.95 -2.67 15.85
C ALA A 71 -12.90 -2.30 16.99
N VAL A 72 -14.15 -1.98 16.67
CA VAL A 72 -15.20 -1.82 17.66
C VAL A 72 -15.38 -3.22 18.23
N GLN A 73 -14.65 -3.51 19.31
CA GLN A 73 -14.94 -4.65 20.17
C GLN A 73 -16.35 -4.39 20.69
N SER A 74 -17.33 -5.04 20.08
CA SER A 74 -18.66 -5.20 20.61
C SER A 74 -18.54 -5.95 21.93
N ALA A 75 -18.26 -5.20 23.00
CA ALA A 75 -18.49 -5.63 24.37
C ALA A 75 -20.01 -5.80 24.50
N GLN A 76 -20.47 -6.99 24.15
CA GLN A 76 -21.85 -7.41 24.28
C GLN A 76 -22.18 -7.50 25.77
N ARG A 77 -22.64 -6.36 26.29
CA ARG A 77 -23.18 -6.17 27.61
C ARG A 77 -24.62 -6.68 27.60
N ASN A 78 -24.86 -7.89 28.09
CA ASN A 78 -26.16 -8.36 28.58
C ASN A 78 -25.86 -9.07 29.92
N ALA A 79 -26.12 -8.48 31.09
CA ALA A 79 -27.43 -8.18 31.69
C ALA A 79 -28.20 -9.46 32.01
#